data_AF-A0A0G4IBQ6-F1
#
_entry.id   AF-A0A0G4IBQ6-F1
#
_cell.length_a   1.000
_cell.length_b   1.000
_cell.length_c   1.000
_cell.angle_alpha   90.00
_cell.angle_beta   90.00
_cell.angle_gamma   90.00
#
_symmetry.space_group_name_H-M   'P 1'
#
loop_
_entity.id
_entity.type
_entity.pdbx_description
1 polymer ?
#
loop_
_entity_poly.entity_id
_entity_poly.type
_entity_poly.pdbx_seq_one_letter_code
_entity_poly.pdbx_strand_id
1 'polypeptide(L)'
;MPVGPEATTTFLPSELLNHNTTQIAAVIQIQVDDLISQGVNKIILLSYLGYEKDLELIPLLVGVDIVLGAHTHTLLSDNLTEASAGSERSFDDRYFFSGAYLTKLVEADGARVCLSHILEFANALGVLDVDFDAQGLITSCKGTTKIPFELTRDLNFTDEARLRLSEFPGVTFVEMTENTTIKNQIDNFRNQLPVASQTVIVIASDNVCHTRGFTDDFNCPGGTVLKTTSQVMYHVCEAFVQAVPPANVYIFHAKGVRTDVLQGNITISDVFSVLPFDNTLIYATSTGAEIKQTLEEAYSFFLDLGGGSGSQPSAFGLRWAVDLTASNGNRATNIKIDREGDGMFVALIDSDEVLVVTSSFLARGRDGFVTFGQTAFANQLNMVRRL
;
A
#
# COMPACT_ATOMS: atom_id res chain seq x y z
N MET A 1 15.13 -37.11 -19.74
CA MET A 1 14.59 -35.75 -19.56
C MET A 1 15.56 -34.81 -20.24
N PRO A 2 15.14 -33.85 -21.08
CA PRO A 2 16.04 -32.81 -21.51
C PRO A 2 16.55 -32.12 -20.25
N VAL A 3 17.87 -32.04 -20.08
CA VAL A 3 18.47 -31.19 -19.07
C VAL A 3 18.03 -29.78 -19.46
N GLY A 4 17.22 -29.12 -18.62
CA GLY A 4 16.87 -27.72 -18.84
C GLY A 4 18.15 -26.88 -18.93
N PRO A 5 18.09 -25.67 -19.52
CA PRO A 5 19.27 -24.80 -19.54
C PRO A 5 19.81 -24.65 -18.11
N GLU A 6 21.13 -24.83 -17.94
CA GLU A 6 21.78 -24.54 -16.66
C GLU A 6 21.59 -23.05 -16.36
N ALA A 7 20.95 -22.75 -15.24
CA ALA A 7 20.72 -21.38 -14.78
C ALA A 7 21.66 -21.09 -13.61
N THR A 8 22.53 -20.10 -13.77
CA THR A 8 23.35 -19.56 -12.68
C THR A 8 22.53 -18.49 -11.95
N THR A 9 22.46 -18.56 -10.62
CA THR A 9 21.75 -17.57 -9.79
C THR A 9 22.72 -16.91 -8.82
N THR A 10 22.69 -15.59 -8.79
CA THR A 10 23.50 -14.75 -7.89
C THR A 10 22.58 -13.87 -7.06
N PHE A 11 22.83 -13.80 -5.75
CA PHE A 11 22.09 -12.93 -4.83
C PHE A 11 22.93 -11.73 -4.43
N LEU A 12 22.31 -10.56 -4.40
CA LEU A 12 22.95 -9.33 -3.98
C LEU A 12 22.72 -9.07 -2.48
N PRO A 13 23.64 -8.37 -1.79
CA PRO A 13 23.48 -8.02 -0.38
C PRO A 13 22.21 -7.19 -0.12
N SER A 14 21.48 -7.48 0.96
CA SER A 14 20.26 -6.75 1.34
C SER A 14 20.50 -5.28 1.71
N GLU A 15 21.73 -4.92 2.07
CA GLU A 15 22.13 -3.55 2.44
C GLU A 15 22.04 -2.55 1.27
N LEU A 16 21.93 -3.05 0.02
CA LEU A 16 21.80 -2.23 -1.19
C LEU A 16 20.58 -1.30 -1.21
N LEU A 17 19.54 -1.60 -0.42
CA LEU A 17 18.33 -0.77 -0.36
C LEU A 17 18.57 0.65 0.20
N ASN A 18 19.66 0.85 0.94
CA ASN A 18 20.05 2.14 1.51
C ASN A 18 20.89 3.01 0.56
N HIS A 19 21.21 2.49 -0.63
CA HIS A 19 22.07 3.15 -1.60
C HIS A 19 21.25 3.87 -2.68
N ASN A 20 21.88 4.86 -3.33
CA ASN A 20 21.27 5.51 -4.50
C ASN A 20 21.35 4.60 -5.74
N THR A 21 20.55 4.90 -6.76
CA THR A 21 20.40 4.06 -7.95
C THR A 21 21.75 3.80 -8.67
N THR A 22 22.64 4.79 -8.72
CA THR A 22 23.98 4.62 -9.33
C THR A 22 24.86 3.64 -8.57
N GLN A 23 24.84 3.68 -7.23
CA GLN A 23 25.60 2.74 -6.40
C GLN A 23 25.05 1.32 -6.55
N ILE A 24 23.72 1.17 -6.62
CA ILE A 24 23.06 -0.11 -6.87
C ILE A 24 23.47 -0.66 -8.24
N ALA A 25 23.44 0.18 -9.29
CA ALA A 25 23.84 -0.19 -10.63
C ALA A 25 25.28 -0.73 -10.69
N ALA A 26 26.23 -0.06 -10.02
CA ALA A 26 27.62 -0.49 -9.98
C ALA A 26 27.79 -1.91 -9.37
N VAL A 27 26.99 -2.25 -8.36
CA VAL A 27 27.05 -3.57 -7.72
C VAL A 27 26.39 -4.65 -8.59
N ILE A 28 25.28 -4.32 -9.24
CA ILE A 28 24.64 -5.21 -10.22
C ILE A 28 25.59 -5.50 -11.39
N GLN A 29 26.23 -4.46 -11.94
CA GLN A 29 27.09 -4.58 -13.12
C GLN A 29 28.25 -5.56 -12.90
N ILE A 30 28.85 -5.59 -11.71
CA ILE A 30 29.90 -6.56 -11.37
C ILE A 30 29.41 -8.00 -11.54
N GLN A 31 28.17 -8.29 -11.15
CA GLN A 31 27.60 -9.64 -11.28
C GLN A 31 27.19 -9.95 -12.72
N VAL A 32 26.69 -8.95 -13.45
CA VAL A 32 26.37 -9.08 -14.87
C VAL A 32 27.64 -9.39 -15.68
N ASP A 33 28.73 -8.66 -15.44
CA ASP A 33 30.01 -8.87 -16.10
C ASP A 33 30.59 -10.27 -15.79
N ASP A 34 30.45 -10.75 -14.55
CA ASP A 34 30.88 -12.09 -14.16
C ASP A 34 30.08 -13.18 -14.90
N LEU A 35 28.76 -13.05 -14.97
CA LEU A 35 27.89 -13.96 -15.74
C LEU A 35 28.28 -13.98 -17.23
N ILE A 36 28.50 -12.81 -17.83
CA ILE A 36 28.95 -12.70 -19.22
C ILE A 36 30.30 -13.39 -19.42
N SER A 37 31.24 -13.23 -18.48
CA SER A 37 32.55 -13.89 -18.53
C SER A 37 32.47 -15.43 -18.49
N GLN A 38 31.40 -15.97 -17.91
CA GLN A 38 31.08 -17.40 -17.88
C GLN A 38 30.36 -17.89 -19.15
N GLY A 39 30.11 -16.99 -20.11
CA GLY A 39 29.43 -17.30 -21.37
C GLY A 39 27.90 -17.22 -21.30
N VAL A 40 27.35 -16.66 -20.22
CA VAL A 40 25.91 -16.37 -20.13
C VAL A 40 25.60 -15.17 -21.03
N ASN A 41 24.67 -15.34 -21.96
CA ASN A 41 24.26 -14.29 -22.90
C ASN A 41 22.76 -13.94 -22.81
N LYS A 42 22.09 -14.39 -21.75
CA LYS A 42 20.71 -14.07 -21.42
C LYS A 42 20.61 -13.86 -19.92
N ILE A 43 20.35 -12.64 -19.47
CA ILE A 43 20.39 -12.24 -18.06
C ILE A 43 19.06 -11.63 -17.65
N ILE A 44 18.50 -12.18 -16.57
CA ILE A 44 17.23 -11.73 -15.97
C ILE A 44 17.55 -11.14 -14.60
N LEU A 45 17.22 -9.86 -14.41
CA LEU A 45 17.27 -9.19 -13.12
C LEU A 45 15.92 -9.29 -12.42
N LEU A 46 15.92 -9.87 -11.22
CA LEU A 46 14.77 -9.83 -10.31
C LEU A 46 14.96 -8.65 -9.35
N SER A 47 14.09 -7.63 -9.46
CA SER A 47 14.20 -6.39 -8.69
C SER A 47 13.05 -6.22 -7.70
N TYR A 48 13.35 -5.69 -6.52
CA TYR A 48 12.37 -5.25 -5.53
C TYR A 48 12.61 -3.77 -5.15
N LEU A 49 13.04 -2.96 -6.13
CA LEU A 49 13.36 -1.54 -5.90
C LEU A 49 12.17 -0.60 -6.11
N GLY A 50 11.12 -1.06 -6.77
CA GLY A 50 9.99 -0.24 -7.20
C GLY A 50 10.12 0.23 -8.64
N TYR A 51 8.98 0.46 -9.29
CA TYR A 51 8.90 0.75 -10.72
C TYR A 51 9.74 1.97 -11.11
N GLU A 52 9.63 3.07 -10.38
CA GLU A 52 10.36 4.32 -10.67
C GLU A 52 11.88 4.12 -10.56
N LYS A 53 12.35 3.39 -9.54
CA LYS A 53 13.77 3.07 -9.40
C LYS A 53 14.26 2.12 -10.48
N ASP A 54 13.44 1.16 -10.92
CA ASP A 54 13.78 0.28 -12.03
C ASP A 54 13.94 1.08 -13.34
N LEU A 55 13.09 2.10 -13.58
CA LEU A 55 13.23 3.01 -14.73
C LEU A 55 14.55 3.81 -14.69
N GLU A 56 15.00 4.23 -13.51
CA GLU A 56 16.28 4.92 -13.32
C GLU A 56 17.49 3.99 -13.43
N LEU A 57 17.34 2.74 -12.99
CA LEU A 57 18.40 1.75 -12.91
C LEU A 57 18.80 1.21 -14.29
N ILE A 58 17.81 0.83 -15.10
CA ILE A 58 18.04 0.14 -16.38
C ILE A 58 19.01 0.90 -17.31
N PRO A 59 18.90 2.23 -17.48
CA PRO A 59 19.84 2.99 -18.32
C PRO A 59 21.29 3.02 -17.83
N LEU A 60 21.57 2.55 -16.60
CA LEU A 60 22.92 2.51 -16.02
C LEU A 60 23.60 1.15 -16.16
N LEU A 61 22.88 0.14 -16.64
CA LEU A 61 23.37 -1.22 -16.80
C LEU A 61 23.77 -1.50 -18.26
N VAL A 62 24.55 -2.57 -18.44
CA VAL A 62 24.87 -3.18 -19.74
C VAL A 62 24.83 -4.71 -19.58
N GLY A 63 24.05 -5.40 -20.41
CA GLY A 63 23.97 -6.85 -20.48
C GLY A 63 22.76 -7.47 -19.77
N VAL A 64 21.82 -6.69 -19.25
CA VAL A 64 20.55 -7.18 -18.67
C VAL A 64 19.45 -7.15 -19.72
N ASP A 65 18.82 -8.30 -19.96
CA ASP A 65 17.79 -8.43 -20.99
C ASP A 65 16.37 -8.21 -20.44
N ILE A 66 16.09 -8.78 -19.27
CA ILE A 66 14.75 -8.77 -18.66
C ILE A 66 14.86 -8.27 -17.23
N VAL A 67 13.99 -7.35 -16.85
CA VAL A 67 13.80 -6.91 -15.46
C VAL A 67 12.40 -7.30 -15.00
N LEU A 68 12.33 -8.16 -13.99
CA LEU A 68 11.08 -8.48 -13.28
C LEU A 68 11.09 -7.74 -11.95
N GLY A 69 10.39 -6.61 -11.92
CA GLY A 69 10.32 -5.74 -10.77
C GLY A 69 9.10 -5.97 -9.88
N ALA A 70 9.17 -5.42 -8.68
CA ALA A 70 8.14 -5.50 -7.64
C ALA A 70 8.25 -4.28 -6.69
N HIS A 71 7.78 -4.39 -5.44
CA HIS A 71 7.72 -3.36 -4.40
C HIS A 71 6.57 -2.34 -4.54
N THR A 72 6.41 -1.70 -5.70
CA THR A 72 5.41 -0.63 -5.91
C THR A 72 4.02 -1.15 -6.26
N HIS A 73 3.85 -2.48 -6.37
CA HIS A 73 2.61 -3.15 -6.74
C HIS A 73 2.03 -2.67 -8.08
N THR A 74 2.92 -2.22 -8.96
CA THR A 74 2.57 -1.62 -10.24
C THR A 74 1.95 -2.66 -11.16
N LEU A 75 0.78 -2.34 -11.73
CA LEU A 75 0.19 -3.11 -12.83
C LEU A 75 0.58 -2.48 -14.15
N LEU A 76 1.24 -3.26 -15.00
CA LEU A 76 1.57 -2.87 -16.37
C LEU A 76 0.67 -3.67 -17.34
N SER A 77 0.12 -3.00 -18.35
CA SER A 77 -0.70 -3.64 -19.40
C SER A 77 -0.42 -3.04 -20.78
N ASP A 78 -0.32 -3.90 -21.80
CA ASP A 78 -0.21 -3.48 -23.20
C ASP A 78 -1.57 -2.89 -23.63
N ASN A 79 -1.58 -1.72 -24.29
CA ASN A 79 -2.76 -0.98 -24.77
C ASN A 79 -3.53 -0.09 -23.78
N LEU A 80 -2.95 0.27 -22.63
CA LEU A 80 -3.45 1.40 -21.87
C LEU A 80 -2.81 2.68 -22.40
N THR A 81 -3.61 3.52 -23.06
CA THR A 81 -3.18 4.88 -23.42
C THR A 81 -2.91 5.66 -22.13
N GLU A 82 -1.97 6.61 -22.15
CA GLU A 82 -1.67 7.47 -20.98
C GLU A 82 -2.93 8.10 -20.34
N ALA A 83 -4.01 8.26 -21.11
CA ALA A 83 -5.32 8.71 -20.63
C ALA A 83 -6.01 7.78 -19.61
N SER A 84 -5.52 6.55 -19.42
CA SER A 84 -6.00 5.58 -18.43
C SER A 84 -5.04 5.35 -17.26
N ALA A 85 -3.81 5.85 -17.36
CA ALA A 85 -2.89 5.93 -16.23
C ALA A 85 -3.29 7.15 -15.39
N GLY A 86 -3.85 6.90 -14.20
CA GLY A 86 -4.31 7.95 -13.28
C GLY A 86 -5.79 8.33 -13.35
N SER A 87 -6.58 7.75 -14.28
CA SER A 87 -8.05 7.90 -14.23
C SER A 87 -8.66 6.69 -13.52
N GLU A 88 -9.36 6.92 -12.41
CA GLU A 88 -10.12 5.93 -11.65
C GLU A 88 -11.09 5.12 -12.55
N ARG A 89 -10.64 3.99 -13.07
CA ARG A 89 -11.51 2.92 -13.56
C ARG A 89 -11.08 1.65 -12.86
N SER A 90 -11.59 1.47 -11.64
CA SER A 90 -11.29 0.30 -10.81
C SER A 90 -12.37 -0.77 -11.04
N PHE A 91 -11.94 -2.01 -11.31
CA PHE A 91 -12.78 -3.20 -11.22
C PHE A 91 -13.17 -3.46 -9.75
N ASP A 92 -12.23 -3.08 -8.89
CA ASP A 92 -12.20 -3.09 -7.43
C ASP A 92 -11.07 -2.10 -7.05
N ASP A 93 -11.13 -1.47 -5.87
CA ASP A 93 -10.15 -0.51 -5.31
C ASP A 93 -8.72 -1.11 -5.15
N ARG A 94 -8.48 -2.32 -5.67
CA ARG A 94 -7.24 -3.09 -5.63
C ARG A 94 -6.37 -2.94 -6.89
N TYR A 95 -6.87 -2.38 -8.00
CA TYR A 95 -6.18 -2.41 -9.28
C TYR A 95 -5.89 -0.99 -9.81
N PHE A 96 -4.62 -0.59 -9.80
CA PHE A 96 -4.15 0.69 -10.34
C PHE A 96 -3.07 0.44 -11.40
N PHE A 97 -3.23 1.07 -12.56
CA PHE A 97 -2.30 0.97 -13.67
C PHE A 97 -1.39 2.21 -13.70
N SER A 98 -0.07 2.01 -13.67
CA SER A 98 0.90 3.11 -13.62
C SER A 98 1.58 3.40 -14.96
N GLY A 99 1.26 2.64 -16.02
CA GLY A 99 1.84 2.89 -17.34
C GLY A 99 1.59 1.78 -18.34
N ALA A 100 2.03 2.04 -19.58
CA ALA A 100 2.05 1.04 -20.64
C ALA A 100 3.06 -0.07 -20.31
N TYR A 101 2.66 -1.31 -20.55
CA TYR A 101 3.59 -2.43 -20.58
C TYR A 101 4.63 -2.19 -21.69
N LEU A 102 5.89 -2.41 -21.35
CA LEU A 102 7.07 -2.15 -22.18
C LEU A 102 7.36 -0.65 -22.41
N THR A 103 7.92 0.00 -21.38
CA THR A 103 8.88 1.06 -21.67
C THR A 103 10.03 0.39 -22.42
N LYS A 104 10.19 0.69 -23.72
CA LYS A 104 11.38 0.30 -24.49
C LYS A 104 12.55 1.12 -23.95
N LEU A 105 13.04 0.72 -22.79
CA LEU A 105 14.24 1.28 -22.22
C LEU A 105 15.43 0.74 -22.98
N VAL A 106 16.44 1.58 -23.04
CA VAL A 106 17.74 1.22 -23.57
C VAL A 106 18.72 1.24 -22.41
N GLU A 107 19.54 0.19 -22.33
CA GLU A 107 20.74 0.18 -21.50
C GLU A 107 21.73 1.25 -21.96
N ALA A 108 22.82 1.41 -21.21
CA ALA A 108 23.84 2.42 -21.51
C ALA A 108 24.48 2.24 -22.91
N ASP A 109 24.44 1.03 -23.46
CA ASP A 109 24.97 0.68 -24.79
C ASP A 109 23.90 0.71 -25.91
N GLY A 110 22.64 0.99 -25.59
CA GLY A 110 21.53 1.02 -26.55
C GLY A 110 20.75 -0.29 -26.68
N ALA A 111 21.11 -1.36 -25.96
CA ALA A 111 20.39 -2.64 -25.98
C ALA A 111 18.99 -2.51 -25.37
N ARG A 112 18.02 -3.29 -25.88
CA ARG A 112 16.63 -3.24 -25.42
C ARG A 112 16.44 -4.10 -24.18
N VAL A 113 15.69 -3.58 -23.20
CA VAL A 113 15.32 -4.32 -21.99
C VAL A 113 13.81 -4.50 -21.89
N CYS A 114 13.39 -5.70 -21.50
CA CYS A 114 12.00 -6.02 -21.15
C CYS A 114 11.75 -5.76 -19.66
N LEU A 115 11.08 -4.67 -19.30
CA LEU A 115 10.65 -4.42 -17.91
C LEU A 115 9.21 -4.89 -17.70
N SER A 116 8.99 -5.65 -16.62
CA SER A 116 7.65 -6.02 -16.16
C SER A 116 7.52 -5.89 -14.64
N HIS A 117 6.36 -5.43 -14.19
CA HIS A 117 5.90 -5.45 -12.81
C HIS A 117 4.53 -6.11 -12.77
N ILE A 118 4.20 -6.74 -11.64
CA ILE A 118 2.87 -7.32 -11.48
C ILE A 118 2.33 -7.26 -10.05
N LEU A 119 1.49 -6.26 -9.80
CA LEU A 119 0.54 -6.18 -8.69
C LEU A 119 1.08 -6.74 -7.35
N GLU A 120 0.20 -7.31 -6.54
CA GLU A 120 0.45 -7.80 -5.20
C GLU A 120 -0.52 -8.93 -4.86
N PHE A 121 -0.24 -9.61 -3.74
CA PHE A 121 -1.15 -10.56 -3.08
C PHE A 121 -1.62 -11.75 -3.91
N ALA A 122 -0.84 -12.15 -4.90
CA ALA A 122 -1.21 -13.21 -5.84
C ALA A 122 -2.54 -12.93 -6.59
N ASN A 123 -2.95 -11.65 -6.69
CA ASN A 123 -4.14 -11.25 -7.45
C ASN A 123 -3.92 -11.31 -8.97
N ALA A 124 -2.68 -11.53 -9.42
CA ALA A 124 -2.38 -11.65 -10.83
C ALA A 124 -1.15 -12.52 -11.09
N LEU A 125 -1.08 -13.05 -12.31
CA LEU A 125 0.02 -13.81 -12.86
C LEU A 125 0.53 -13.15 -14.14
N GLY A 126 1.83 -12.87 -14.19
CA GLY A 126 2.48 -12.19 -15.29
C GLY A 126 3.02 -13.24 -16.24
N VAL A 127 2.73 -13.08 -17.52
CA VAL A 127 3.24 -13.97 -18.56
C VAL A 127 4.03 -13.11 -19.55
N LEU A 128 5.34 -13.34 -19.62
CA LEU A 128 6.23 -12.76 -20.63
C LEU A 128 6.58 -13.83 -21.65
N ASP A 129 6.46 -13.46 -22.92
CA ASP A 129 6.99 -14.20 -24.06
C ASP A 129 8.10 -13.35 -24.70
N VAL A 130 9.36 -13.79 -24.58
CA VAL A 130 10.55 -13.07 -25.06
C VAL A 130 11.33 -13.94 -26.04
N ASP A 131 11.59 -13.39 -27.23
CA ASP A 131 12.35 -14.05 -28.29
C ASP A 131 13.78 -13.49 -28.34
N PHE A 132 14.77 -14.38 -28.33
CA PHE A 132 16.19 -14.04 -28.43
C PHE A 132 16.79 -14.52 -29.76
N ASP A 133 17.73 -13.77 -30.32
CA ASP A 133 18.57 -14.28 -31.41
C ASP A 133 19.70 -15.20 -30.89
N ALA A 134 20.54 -15.69 -31.80
CA ALA A 134 21.65 -16.58 -31.46
C ALA A 134 22.76 -15.90 -30.63
N GLN A 135 22.83 -14.57 -30.65
CA GLN A 135 23.77 -13.76 -29.88
C GLN A 135 23.24 -13.47 -28.47
N GLY A 136 21.95 -13.71 -28.22
CA GLY A 136 21.30 -13.42 -26.95
C GLY A 136 20.61 -12.06 -26.93
N LEU A 137 20.43 -11.40 -28.07
CA LEU A 137 19.74 -10.12 -28.14
C LEU A 137 18.22 -10.31 -28.29
N ILE A 138 17.44 -9.46 -27.62
CA ILE A 138 15.98 -9.48 -27.70
C ILE A 138 15.49 -9.03 -29.08
N THR A 139 14.76 -9.91 -29.76
CA THR A 139 14.10 -9.66 -31.04
C THR A 139 12.61 -9.38 -30.90
N SER A 140 11.97 -9.96 -29.89
CA SER A 140 10.56 -9.71 -29.55
C SER A 140 10.37 -9.73 -28.04
N CYS A 141 9.46 -8.89 -27.56
CA CYS A 141 9.06 -8.86 -26.16
C CYS A 141 7.57 -8.57 -26.08
N LYS A 142 6.81 -9.48 -25.49
CA LYS A 142 5.35 -9.41 -25.35
C LYS A 142 4.96 -9.91 -23.97
N GLY A 143 3.80 -9.48 -23.48
CA GLY A 143 3.24 -10.12 -22.31
C GLY A 143 1.79 -9.82 -22.06
N THR A 144 1.24 -10.51 -21.06
CA THR A 144 -0.12 -10.32 -20.60
C THR A 144 -0.18 -10.49 -19.10
N THR A 145 -1.03 -9.70 -18.46
CA THR A 145 -1.39 -9.92 -17.06
C THR A 145 -2.65 -10.76 -17.01
N LYS A 146 -2.55 -11.91 -16.33
CA LYS A 146 -3.67 -12.80 -16.06
C LYS A 146 -4.22 -12.54 -14.67
N ILE A 147 -5.48 -12.14 -14.57
CA ILE A 147 -6.18 -12.01 -13.28
C ILE A 147 -7.04 -13.26 -13.08
N PRO A 148 -6.70 -14.13 -12.12
CA PRO A 148 -7.56 -15.26 -11.78
C PRO A 148 -8.86 -14.74 -11.16
N PHE A 149 -9.99 -15.32 -11.56
CA PHE A 149 -11.28 -15.09 -10.92
C PHE A 149 -12.03 -16.41 -10.74
N GLU A 150 -12.87 -16.46 -9.71
CA GLU A 150 -13.80 -17.55 -9.47
C GLU A 150 -15.24 -17.04 -9.63
N LEU A 151 -15.97 -17.57 -10.61
CA LEU A 151 -17.32 -17.11 -10.97
C LEU A 151 -18.35 -17.16 -9.84
N THR A 152 -18.22 -18.11 -8.94
CA THR A 152 -19.13 -18.30 -7.80
C THR A 152 -18.83 -17.40 -6.62
N ARG A 153 -17.60 -16.87 -6.54
CA ARG A 153 -17.09 -16.11 -5.40
C ARG A 153 -16.94 -14.62 -5.70
N ASP A 154 -16.40 -14.30 -6.86
CA ASP A 154 -15.93 -12.95 -7.18
C ASP A 154 -16.93 -12.15 -8.03
N LEU A 155 -17.92 -12.82 -8.62
CA LEU A 155 -18.92 -12.19 -9.49
C LEU A 155 -20.33 -12.70 -9.18
N ASN A 156 -21.25 -11.79 -8.87
CA ASN A 156 -22.65 -12.05 -9.21
C ASN A 156 -22.76 -11.91 -10.73
N PHE A 157 -23.01 -13.00 -11.46
CA PHE A 157 -23.12 -12.95 -12.92
C PHE A 157 -24.24 -12.01 -13.36
N THR A 158 -23.86 -10.79 -13.70
CA THR A 158 -24.70 -9.77 -14.32
C THR A 158 -24.01 -9.28 -15.59
N ASP A 159 -24.78 -8.67 -16.50
CA ASP A 159 -24.21 -8.02 -17.70
C ASP A 159 -23.21 -6.91 -17.33
N GLU A 160 -23.32 -6.34 -16.13
CA GLU A 160 -22.43 -5.33 -15.58
C GLU A 160 -21.01 -5.87 -15.32
N ALA A 161 -20.88 -7.10 -14.83
CA ALA A 161 -19.57 -7.73 -14.65
C ALA A 161 -18.82 -7.87 -15.98
N ARG A 162 -19.51 -8.33 -17.04
CA ARG A 162 -18.93 -8.45 -18.38
C ARG A 162 -18.52 -7.10 -18.97
N LEU A 163 -19.32 -6.07 -18.74
CA LEU A 163 -18.97 -4.70 -19.14
C LEU A 163 -17.68 -4.23 -18.44
N ARG A 164 -17.55 -4.43 -17.12
CA ARG A 164 -16.33 -4.06 -16.38
C ARG A 164 -15.09 -4.80 -16.86
N LEU A 165 -15.18 -6.09 -17.21
CA LEU A 165 -14.05 -6.85 -17.75
C LEU A 165 -13.56 -6.27 -19.09
N SER A 166 -14.48 -5.77 -19.92
CA SER A 166 -14.15 -5.17 -21.22
C SER A 166 -13.46 -3.80 -21.13
N GLU A 167 -13.44 -3.18 -19.95
CA GLU A 167 -12.82 -1.88 -19.69
C GLU A 167 -11.31 -1.97 -19.43
N PHE A 168 -10.73 -3.17 -19.30
CA PHE A 168 -9.30 -3.39 -19.01
C PHE A 168 -8.55 -4.02 -20.19
N PRO A 169 -8.28 -3.27 -21.28
CA PRO A 169 -7.51 -3.79 -22.40
C PRO A 169 -6.09 -4.22 -21.97
N GLY A 170 -5.68 -5.42 -22.42
CA GLY A 170 -4.38 -6.04 -22.11
C GLY A 170 -4.35 -6.89 -20.82
N VAL A 171 -5.41 -6.86 -20.02
CA VAL A 171 -5.63 -7.81 -18.93
C VAL A 171 -6.51 -8.95 -19.42
N THR A 172 -6.06 -10.18 -19.18
CA THR A 172 -6.88 -11.37 -19.44
C THR A 172 -7.42 -11.89 -18.12
N PHE A 173 -8.73 -11.86 -17.94
CA PHE A 173 -9.37 -12.54 -16.83
C PHE A 173 -9.41 -14.03 -17.13
N VAL A 174 -8.92 -14.84 -16.19
CA VAL A 174 -8.84 -16.30 -16.34
C VAL A 174 -9.73 -16.94 -15.29
N GLU A 175 -10.76 -17.66 -15.73
CA GLU A 175 -11.57 -18.48 -14.84
C GLU A 175 -10.69 -19.63 -14.33
N MET A 176 -10.58 -19.76 -13.01
CA MET A 176 -9.74 -20.76 -12.39
C MET A 176 -10.57 -21.77 -11.61
N THR A 177 -10.11 -23.02 -11.60
CA THR A 177 -10.60 -24.04 -10.67
C THR A 177 -9.59 -24.24 -9.56
N GLU A 178 -10.04 -24.31 -8.31
CA GLU A 178 -9.17 -24.48 -7.16
C GLU A 178 -8.45 -25.85 -7.21
N ASN A 179 -7.13 -25.84 -7.02
CA ASN A 179 -6.36 -27.07 -6.91
C ASN A 179 -6.61 -27.71 -5.54
N THR A 180 -7.28 -28.86 -5.52
CA THR A 180 -7.68 -29.55 -4.28
C THR A 180 -6.51 -29.94 -3.38
N THR A 181 -5.35 -30.26 -3.96
CA THR A 181 -4.15 -30.61 -3.17
C THR A 181 -3.61 -29.38 -2.44
N ILE A 182 -3.47 -28.26 -3.14
CA ILE A 182 -3.02 -26.99 -2.55
C ILE A 182 -4.07 -26.49 -1.55
N LYS A 183 -5.36 -26.59 -1.87
CA LYS A 183 -6.46 -26.25 -0.97
C LYS A 183 -6.34 -26.99 0.36
N ASN A 184 -6.14 -28.30 0.33
CA ASN A 184 -6.00 -29.12 1.54
C ASN A 184 -4.79 -28.69 2.38
N GLN A 185 -3.68 -28.29 1.73
CA GLN A 185 -2.52 -27.73 2.44
C GLN A 185 -2.85 -26.39 3.11
N ILE A 186 -3.56 -25.49 2.42
CA ILE A 186 -4.01 -24.21 2.97
C ILE A 186 -4.99 -24.43 4.12
N ASP A 187 -5.94 -25.37 3.98
CA ASP A 187 -6.93 -25.68 5.01
C ASP A 187 -6.27 -26.19 6.30
N ASN A 188 -5.14 -26.90 6.22
CA ASN A 188 -4.38 -27.29 7.42
C ASN A 188 -3.88 -26.09 8.22
N PHE A 189 -3.47 -25.00 7.56
CA PHE A 189 -3.08 -23.76 8.24
C PHE A 189 -4.30 -22.97 8.72
N ARG A 190 -5.34 -22.88 7.88
CA ARG A 190 -6.60 -22.19 8.20
C ARG A 190 -7.26 -22.76 9.46
N ASN A 191 -7.22 -24.09 9.63
CA ASN A 191 -7.77 -24.77 10.80
C ASN A 191 -7.01 -24.48 12.11
N GLN A 192 -5.78 -23.97 12.04
CA GLN A 192 -5.00 -23.56 13.22
C GLN A 192 -5.33 -22.13 13.65
N LEU A 193 -5.88 -21.29 12.75
CA LEU A 193 -6.16 -19.88 13.03
C LEU A 193 -7.09 -19.65 14.23
N PRO A 194 -8.18 -20.42 14.46
CA PRO A 194 -9.05 -20.18 15.61
C PRO A 194 -8.35 -20.38 16.95
N VAL A 195 -7.35 -21.26 17.04
CA VAL A 195 -6.58 -21.47 18.27
C VAL A 195 -5.48 -20.42 18.38
N ALA A 196 -4.74 -20.20 17.29
CA ALA A 196 -3.65 -19.23 17.27
C ALA A 196 -4.13 -17.80 17.57
N SER A 197 -5.32 -17.40 17.07
CA SER A 197 -5.87 -16.07 17.28
C SER A 197 -6.30 -15.80 18.73
N GLN A 198 -6.47 -16.83 19.55
CA GLN A 198 -6.78 -16.71 20.99
C GLN A 198 -5.54 -16.52 21.85
N THR A 199 -4.34 -16.45 21.26
CA THR A 199 -3.11 -16.16 21.99
C THR A 199 -3.21 -14.79 22.65
N VAL A 200 -3.09 -14.75 23.98
CA VAL A 200 -3.04 -13.50 24.75
C VAL A 200 -1.70 -12.82 24.50
N ILE A 201 -1.73 -11.58 24.02
CA ILE A 201 -0.55 -10.79 23.69
C ILE A 201 -0.24 -9.71 24.74
N VAL A 202 -1.26 -9.25 25.47
CA VAL A 202 -1.12 -8.25 26.54
C VAL A 202 -2.31 -8.35 27.49
N ILE A 203 -2.18 -7.74 28.67
CA ILE A 203 -3.27 -7.56 29.63
C ILE A 203 -3.55 -6.06 29.76
N ALA A 204 -4.75 -5.63 29.40
CA ALA A 204 -5.20 -4.25 29.60
C ALA A 204 -5.61 -4.02 31.06
N SER A 205 -5.06 -2.99 31.71
CA SER A 205 -5.38 -2.65 33.11
C SER A 205 -6.77 -2.05 33.27
N ASP A 206 -7.28 -1.38 32.22
CA ASP A 206 -8.52 -0.61 32.19
C ASP A 206 -9.21 -0.78 30.83
N ASN A 207 -10.50 -0.42 30.76
CA ASN A 207 -11.21 -0.33 29.48
C ASN A 207 -10.68 0.86 28.66
N VAL A 208 -10.38 0.62 27.39
CA VAL A 208 -9.99 1.65 26.41
C VAL A 208 -11.13 1.76 25.40
N CYS A 209 -11.80 2.90 25.39
CA CYS A 209 -13.09 3.02 24.73
C CYS A 209 -13.05 3.78 23.38
N HIS A 210 -13.91 3.35 22.47
CA HIS A 210 -14.08 3.88 21.13
C HIS A 210 -15.40 4.63 20.98
N THR A 211 -15.30 5.86 20.47
CA THR A 211 -16.43 6.75 20.26
C THR A 211 -16.35 7.36 18.87
N ARG A 212 -17.51 7.73 18.32
CA ARG A 212 -17.61 8.40 17.03
C ARG A 212 -18.46 9.64 17.18
N GLY A 213 -18.00 10.73 16.59
CA GLY A 213 -18.58 12.05 16.75
C GLY A 213 -18.09 12.77 18.01
N PHE A 214 -18.60 13.99 18.17
CA PHE A 214 -18.37 14.83 19.33
C PHE A 214 -19.63 14.74 20.19
N THR A 215 -19.69 13.69 21.02
CA THR A 215 -20.78 13.50 21.98
C THR A 215 -20.24 13.75 23.38
N ASP A 216 -20.98 14.50 24.18
CA ASP A 216 -20.53 14.88 25.53
C ASP A 216 -20.57 13.71 26.53
N ASP A 217 -21.29 12.63 26.21
CA ASP A 217 -21.45 11.47 27.08
C ASP A 217 -21.37 10.14 26.30
N PHE A 218 -20.17 9.56 26.20
CA PHE A 218 -20.03 8.14 25.86
C PHE A 218 -19.79 7.33 27.12
N ASN A 219 -20.68 6.37 27.37
CA ASN A 219 -20.57 5.49 28.52
C ASN A 219 -19.69 4.29 28.18
N CYS A 220 -18.41 4.38 28.56
CA CYS A 220 -17.49 3.26 28.52
C CYS A 220 -17.99 2.17 29.49
N PRO A 221 -17.91 0.87 29.15
CA PRO A 221 -18.23 -0.20 30.09
C PRO A 221 -17.55 0.04 31.44
N GLY A 222 -18.32 -0.07 32.54
CA GLY A 222 -17.84 0.31 33.88
C GLY A 222 -18.11 1.75 34.32
N GLY A 223 -18.82 2.55 33.51
CA GLY A 223 -19.38 3.85 33.93
C GLY A 223 -18.45 5.05 33.74
N THR A 224 -17.35 4.90 32.99
CA THR A 224 -16.45 6.02 32.68
C THR A 224 -17.05 6.84 31.55
N VAL A 225 -17.32 8.12 31.82
CA VAL A 225 -17.76 9.09 30.81
C VAL A 225 -16.53 9.69 30.14
N LEU A 226 -16.37 9.44 28.84
CA LEU A 226 -15.33 10.10 28.04
C LEU A 226 -15.78 11.52 27.68
N LYS A 227 -15.03 12.53 28.13
CA LYS A 227 -15.25 13.95 27.78
C LYS A 227 -14.55 14.37 26.48
N THR A 228 -13.91 13.43 25.80
CA THR A 228 -13.07 13.66 24.62
C THR A 228 -13.35 12.61 23.55
N THR A 229 -12.64 12.71 22.42
CA THR A 229 -12.65 11.72 21.34
C THR A 229 -12.18 10.33 21.82
N SER A 230 -12.32 9.33 20.95
CA SER A 230 -11.95 7.93 21.21
C SER A 230 -10.53 7.72 21.74
N GLN A 231 -10.39 6.99 22.86
CA GLN A 231 -9.09 6.55 23.40
C GLN A 231 -8.44 5.49 22.51
N VAL A 232 -9.23 4.53 22.01
CA VAL A 232 -8.73 3.48 21.10
C VAL A 232 -8.09 4.10 19.87
N MET A 233 -8.72 5.12 19.27
CA MET A 233 -8.14 5.80 18.12
C MET A 233 -6.79 6.44 18.43
N TYR A 234 -6.64 7.09 19.59
CA TYR A 234 -5.36 7.68 19.98
C TYR A 234 -4.26 6.62 20.09
N HIS A 235 -4.52 5.49 20.76
CA HIS A 235 -3.54 4.41 20.89
C HIS A 235 -3.24 3.70 19.57
N VAL A 236 -4.22 3.57 18.67
CA VAL A 236 -3.99 3.09 17.31
C VAL A 236 -3.05 4.04 16.56
N CYS A 237 -3.30 5.35 16.63
CA CYS A 237 -2.43 6.34 15.99
C CYS A 237 -1.01 6.29 16.57
N GLU A 238 -0.88 6.20 17.90
CA GLU A 238 0.40 6.05 18.62
C GLU A 238 1.17 4.81 18.16
N ALA A 239 0.52 3.64 18.15
CA ALA A 239 1.13 2.39 17.73
C ALA A 239 1.62 2.45 16.27
N PHE A 240 0.88 3.12 15.40
CA PHE A 240 1.26 3.28 13.99
C PHE A 240 2.41 4.26 13.78
N VAL A 241 2.49 5.34 14.57
CA VAL A 241 3.68 6.20 14.60
C VAL A 241 4.91 5.40 15.02
N GLN A 242 4.81 4.61 16.09
CA GLN A 242 5.92 3.78 16.58
C GLN A 242 6.38 2.72 15.57
N ALA A 243 5.48 2.25 14.71
CA ALA A 243 5.80 1.32 13.62
C ALA A 243 6.53 1.99 12.44
N VAL A 244 6.56 3.32 12.38
CA VAL A 244 7.20 4.10 11.31
C VAL A 244 8.14 5.16 11.93
N PRO A 245 9.33 4.77 12.44
CA PRO A 245 10.11 5.61 13.36
C PRO A 245 10.66 6.97 12.88
N PRO A 246 10.71 7.36 11.58
CA PRO A 246 10.97 8.78 11.31
C PRO A 246 9.73 9.65 11.47
N ALA A 247 8.53 9.09 11.57
CA ALA A 247 7.31 9.87 11.69
C ALA A 247 6.96 10.12 13.16
N ASN A 248 6.38 11.29 13.42
CA ASN A 248 5.84 11.68 14.73
C ASN A 248 4.34 11.98 14.67
N VAL A 249 3.76 12.00 13.47
CA VAL A 249 2.36 12.32 13.22
C VAL A 249 1.68 11.16 12.51
N TYR A 250 0.54 10.75 13.04
CA TYR A 250 -0.40 9.88 12.33
C TYR A 250 -1.77 10.53 12.29
N ILE A 251 -2.41 10.56 11.12
CA ILE A 251 -3.79 11.04 10.96
C ILE A 251 -4.69 9.87 10.56
N PHE A 252 -5.81 9.73 11.26
CA PHE A 252 -6.80 8.66 11.05
C PHE A 252 -8.24 9.19 11.06
N HIS A 253 -9.19 8.28 10.85
CA HIS A 253 -10.61 8.55 11.00
C HIS A 253 -11.30 7.52 11.91
N ALA A 254 -12.45 7.88 12.48
CA ALA A 254 -13.14 7.04 13.47
C ALA A 254 -13.71 5.74 12.88
N LYS A 255 -13.97 5.69 11.58
CA LYS A 255 -14.50 4.50 10.91
C LYS A 255 -13.50 3.34 10.90
N GLY A 256 -12.21 3.64 10.95
CA GLY A 256 -11.11 2.68 10.91
C GLY A 256 -10.98 1.82 12.18
N VAL A 257 -11.54 2.28 13.31
CA VAL A 257 -11.66 1.52 14.56
C VAL A 257 -13.09 1.01 14.71
N ARG A 258 -13.29 -0.22 15.20
CA ARG A 258 -14.64 -0.81 15.31
C ARG A 258 -15.16 -1.06 16.72
N THR A 259 -14.29 -1.32 17.69
CA THR A 259 -14.71 -1.71 19.02
C THR A 259 -13.78 -1.18 20.10
N ASP A 260 -14.30 -1.15 21.32
CA ASP A 260 -13.54 -0.97 22.55
C ASP A 260 -12.52 -2.10 22.73
N VAL A 261 -11.49 -1.82 23.53
CA VAL A 261 -10.60 -2.83 24.11
C VAL A 261 -10.94 -2.91 25.59
N LEU A 262 -11.48 -4.06 26.02
CA LEU A 262 -11.92 -4.25 27.39
C LEU A 262 -10.75 -4.64 28.30
N GLN A 263 -10.85 -4.26 29.57
CA GLN A 263 -9.94 -4.67 30.63
C GLN A 263 -9.76 -6.19 30.65
N GLY A 264 -8.53 -6.64 30.87
CA GLY A 264 -8.18 -8.05 30.97
C GLY A 264 -7.32 -8.54 29.81
N ASN A 265 -7.37 -9.85 29.55
CA ASN A 265 -6.55 -10.48 28.52
C ASN A 265 -6.97 -10.00 27.13
N ILE A 266 -6.00 -9.48 26.37
CA ILE A 266 -6.17 -9.09 24.98
C ILE A 266 -5.51 -10.13 24.10
N THR A 267 -6.27 -10.68 23.17
CA THR A 267 -5.84 -11.69 22.21
C THR A 267 -5.51 -11.09 20.85
N ILE A 268 -4.85 -11.87 19.99
CA ILE A 268 -4.67 -11.51 18.57
C ILE A 268 -6.02 -11.22 17.90
N SER A 269 -7.06 -12.01 18.21
CA SER A 269 -8.40 -11.84 17.66
C SER A 269 -9.03 -10.50 18.08
N ASP A 270 -8.74 -10.02 19.29
CA ASP A 270 -9.24 -8.72 19.76
C ASP A 270 -8.65 -7.59 18.94
N VAL A 271 -7.34 -7.64 18.63
CA VAL A 271 -6.68 -6.65 17.75
C VAL A 271 -7.33 -6.60 16.37
N PHE A 272 -7.59 -7.76 15.76
CA PHE A 272 -8.29 -7.83 14.46
C PHE A 272 -9.76 -7.38 14.54
N SER A 273 -10.36 -7.41 15.73
CA SER A 273 -11.72 -6.89 15.94
C SER A 273 -11.71 -5.37 16.04
N VAL A 274 -10.66 -4.78 16.63
CA VAL A 274 -10.44 -3.32 16.68
C VAL A 274 -10.14 -2.76 15.29
N LEU A 275 -9.24 -3.40 14.54
CA LEU A 275 -8.78 -2.99 13.21
C LEU A 275 -9.09 -4.07 12.15
N PRO A 276 -10.36 -4.27 11.75
CA PRO A 276 -10.75 -5.38 10.88
C PRO A 276 -10.55 -5.13 9.39
N PHE A 277 -9.87 -4.03 9.03
CA PHE A 277 -9.65 -3.65 7.64
C PHE A 277 -8.22 -3.96 7.23
N ASP A 278 -8.05 -4.43 6.00
CA ASP A 278 -6.74 -4.70 5.40
C ASP A 278 -6.03 -3.44 4.90
N ASN A 279 -6.07 -2.39 5.72
CA ASN A 279 -5.32 -1.17 5.48
C ASN A 279 -3.83 -1.43 5.70
N THR A 280 -2.97 -0.72 4.96
CA THR A 280 -1.53 -0.67 5.20
C THR A 280 -1.15 0.71 5.73
N LEU A 281 0.04 0.84 6.32
CA LEU A 281 0.57 2.15 6.74
C LEU A 281 1.27 2.78 5.55
N ILE A 282 0.91 4.03 5.27
CA ILE A 282 1.49 4.80 4.18
C ILE A 282 1.93 6.14 4.74
N TYR A 283 3.06 6.67 4.27
CA TYR A 283 3.58 7.95 4.76
C TYR A 283 4.16 8.83 3.65
N ALA A 284 4.00 10.14 3.83
CA ALA A 284 4.60 11.18 3.01
C ALA A 284 4.78 12.48 3.80
N THR A 285 5.63 13.34 3.26
CA THR A 285 5.73 14.72 3.71
C THR A 285 4.50 15.49 3.26
N SER A 286 3.80 16.12 4.19
CA SER A 286 2.72 17.08 3.95
C SER A 286 3.08 18.42 4.57
N THR A 287 2.70 19.49 3.89
CA THR A 287 2.81 20.85 4.42
C THR A 287 1.78 21.10 5.52
N GLY A 288 2.04 22.05 6.42
CA GLY A 288 1.07 22.46 7.43
C GLY A 288 -0.25 22.95 6.82
N ALA A 289 -0.19 23.57 5.63
CA ALA A 289 -1.36 23.97 4.86
C ALA A 289 -2.19 22.75 4.40
N GLU A 290 -1.55 21.72 3.86
CA GLU A 290 -2.21 20.48 3.42
C GLU A 290 -2.82 19.71 4.60
N ILE A 291 -2.14 19.68 5.76
CA ILE A 291 -2.68 19.09 6.98
C ILE A 291 -3.96 19.82 7.41
N LYS A 292 -3.92 21.16 7.46
CA LYS A 292 -5.11 21.95 7.79
C LYS A 292 -6.24 21.68 6.79
N GLN A 293 -5.94 21.70 5.50
CA GLN A 293 -6.92 21.45 4.46
C GLN A 293 -7.56 20.06 4.61
N THR A 294 -6.77 19.03 4.88
CA THR A 294 -7.26 17.67 5.10
C THR A 294 -8.23 17.59 6.29
N LEU A 295 -7.94 18.28 7.40
CA LEU A 295 -8.85 18.33 8.54
C LEU A 295 -10.17 19.03 8.19
N GLU A 296 -10.13 20.14 7.45
CA GLU A 296 -11.33 20.85 6.98
C GLU A 296 -12.18 20.01 6.03
N GLU A 297 -11.55 19.27 5.12
CA GLU A 297 -12.22 18.37 4.19
C GLU A 297 -12.88 17.20 4.95
N ALA A 298 -12.20 16.61 5.93
CA ALA A 298 -12.75 15.55 6.78
C ALA A 298 -13.99 16.05 7.56
N TYR A 299 -13.96 17.29 8.07
CA TYR A 299 -15.11 17.90 8.74
C TYR A 299 -16.25 18.27 7.78
N SER A 300 -15.92 18.70 6.56
CA SER A 300 -16.92 18.91 5.50
C SER A 300 -17.59 17.62 5.10
N PHE A 301 -16.85 16.52 5.03
CA PHE A 301 -17.42 15.22 4.77
C PHE A 301 -18.29 14.73 5.94
N PHE A 302 -17.82 14.94 7.17
CA PHE A 302 -18.56 14.62 8.41
C PHE A 302 -19.93 15.32 8.46
N LEU A 303 -19.99 16.64 8.17
CA LEU A 303 -21.20 17.44 8.33
C LEU A 303 -22.07 17.53 7.06
N ASP A 304 -21.44 17.78 5.92
CA ASP A 304 -22.13 18.36 4.76
C ASP A 304 -22.29 17.36 3.61
N LEU A 305 -21.40 16.36 3.51
CA LEU A 305 -21.35 15.42 2.37
C LEU A 305 -21.74 13.99 2.75
N GLY A 306 -22.39 13.79 3.89
CA GLY A 306 -22.98 12.50 4.28
C GLY A 306 -22.00 11.46 4.85
N GLY A 307 -20.79 11.87 5.23
CA GLY A 307 -19.80 10.99 5.87
C GLY A 307 -20.16 10.59 7.29
N GLY A 308 -20.83 11.48 8.03
CA GLY A 308 -21.30 11.26 9.39
C GLY A 308 -20.17 11.01 10.39
N SER A 309 -20.53 10.47 11.55
CA SER A 309 -19.61 10.35 12.69
C SER A 309 -18.38 9.47 12.45
N GLY A 310 -18.42 8.60 11.42
CA GLY A 310 -17.31 7.74 11.06
C GLY A 310 -16.13 8.49 10.42
N SER A 311 -16.34 9.63 9.76
CA SER A 311 -15.24 10.37 9.12
C SER A 311 -14.53 11.34 10.06
N GLN A 312 -14.92 11.39 11.34
CA GLN A 312 -14.27 12.23 12.33
C GLN A 312 -12.76 11.99 12.33
N PRO A 313 -11.94 13.02 12.07
CA PRO A 313 -10.49 12.88 12.09
C PRO A 313 -9.99 12.76 13.53
N SER A 314 -8.91 12.00 13.70
CA SER A 314 -8.10 11.94 14.92
C SER A 314 -6.64 11.85 14.54
N ALA A 315 -5.75 12.10 15.49
CA ALA A 315 -4.33 12.01 15.25
C ALA A 315 -3.53 11.62 16.49
N PHE A 316 -2.31 11.16 16.24
CA PHE A 316 -1.19 11.26 17.17
C PHE A 316 -0.23 12.35 16.68
N GLY A 317 0.44 13.05 17.60
CA GLY A 317 1.36 14.14 17.27
C GLY A 317 0.70 15.45 16.84
N LEU A 318 -0.64 15.51 16.70
CA LEU A 318 -1.38 16.72 16.40
C LEU A 318 -2.49 16.99 17.42
N ARG A 319 -2.74 18.28 17.67
CA ARG A 319 -3.89 18.77 18.45
C ARG A 319 -4.47 20.00 17.78
N TRP A 320 -5.78 20.15 17.80
CA TRP A 320 -6.47 21.32 17.25
C TRP A 320 -7.76 21.59 18.01
N ALA A 321 -8.25 22.81 17.90
CA ALA A 321 -9.61 23.18 18.30
C ALA A 321 -10.56 22.93 17.13
N VAL A 322 -11.75 22.42 17.42
CA VAL A 322 -12.80 22.19 16.43
C VAL A 322 -14.05 23.01 16.78
N ASP A 323 -14.58 23.74 15.80
CA ASP A 323 -15.88 24.39 15.85
C ASP A 323 -16.72 23.93 14.65
N LEU A 324 -17.64 23.00 14.90
CA LEU A 324 -18.52 22.44 13.87
C LEU A 324 -19.59 23.43 13.37
N THR A 325 -19.78 24.55 14.06
CA THR A 325 -20.71 25.61 13.66
C THR A 325 -20.07 26.64 12.73
N ALA A 326 -18.74 26.63 12.64
CA ALA A 326 -18.00 27.50 11.74
C ALA A 326 -18.21 27.12 10.26
N SER A 327 -17.99 28.09 9.37
CA SER A 327 -18.02 27.86 7.93
C SER A 327 -16.91 26.90 7.50
N ASN A 328 -17.15 26.17 6.41
CA ASN A 328 -16.15 25.31 5.78
C ASN A 328 -14.83 26.09 5.55
N GLY A 329 -13.70 25.50 5.92
CA GLY A 329 -12.37 26.11 5.87
C GLY A 329 -11.92 26.77 7.18
N ASN A 330 -12.81 26.88 8.17
CA ASN A 330 -12.54 27.49 9.47
C ASN A 330 -12.96 26.62 10.67
N ARG A 331 -13.24 25.33 10.46
CA ARG A 331 -13.71 24.42 11.51
C ARG A 331 -12.56 23.87 12.36
N ALA A 332 -11.37 23.70 11.80
CA ALA A 332 -10.15 23.28 12.47
C ALA A 332 -9.22 24.49 12.68
N THR A 333 -8.99 24.86 13.93
CA THR A 333 -8.17 26.03 14.29
C THR A 333 -7.16 25.70 15.37
N ASN A 334 -6.19 26.60 15.61
CA ASN A 334 -5.15 26.43 16.64
C ASN A 334 -4.45 25.07 16.54
N ILE A 335 -4.08 24.68 15.32
CA ILE A 335 -3.43 23.40 15.04
C ILE A 335 -2.01 23.47 15.61
N LYS A 336 -1.67 22.45 16.40
CA LYS A 336 -0.38 22.29 17.05
C LYS A 336 0.18 20.91 16.75
N ILE A 337 1.50 20.86 16.68
CA ILE A 337 2.27 19.66 16.37
C ILE A 337 3.30 19.38 17.45
N ASP A 338 3.46 18.10 17.77
CA ASP A 338 4.60 17.55 18.50
C ASP A 338 5.58 16.98 17.46
N ARG A 339 6.66 17.72 17.19
CA ARG A 339 7.60 17.39 16.10
C ARG A 339 8.56 16.28 16.47
N GLU A 340 8.92 16.19 17.75
CA GLU A 340 9.95 15.27 18.24
C GLU A 340 9.35 14.01 18.88
N GLY A 341 8.03 13.97 19.08
CA GLY A 341 7.36 12.90 19.82
C GLY A 341 7.63 12.94 21.32
N ASP A 342 8.03 14.09 21.86
CA ASP A 342 8.38 14.29 23.26
C ASP A 342 7.22 14.87 24.09
N GLY A 343 6.07 15.08 23.45
CA GLY A 343 4.87 15.67 24.04
C GLY A 343 4.84 17.20 24.00
N MET A 344 5.84 17.87 23.42
CA MET A 344 5.92 19.33 23.37
C MET A 344 5.24 19.88 22.12
N PHE A 345 4.02 20.39 22.31
CA PHE A 345 3.21 20.94 21.23
C PHE A 345 3.55 22.41 20.93
N VAL A 346 3.93 22.67 19.68
CA VAL A 346 4.15 24.01 19.11
C VAL A 346 3.14 24.30 18.00
N ALA A 347 2.98 25.57 17.63
CA ALA A 347 2.07 25.93 16.53
C ALA A 347 2.55 25.30 15.21
N LEU A 348 1.63 24.67 14.48
CA LEU A 348 1.84 24.27 13.10
C LEU A 348 1.63 25.49 12.20
N ILE A 349 2.58 25.78 11.32
CA ILE A 349 2.46 26.86 10.32
C ILE A 349 2.36 26.28 8.91
N ASP A 350 1.75 27.02 7.99
CA ASP A 350 1.43 26.55 6.64
C ASP A 350 2.63 25.97 5.87
N SER A 351 3.83 26.52 6.08
CA SER A 351 5.06 26.10 5.40
C SER A 351 5.82 24.97 6.09
N ASP A 352 5.35 24.48 7.24
CA ASP A 352 6.02 23.36 7.93
C ASP A 352 5.93 22.10 7.06
N GLU A 353 7.03 21.38 6.89
CA GLU A 353 7.05 20.06 6.27
C GLU A 353 7.00 18.99 7.36
N VAL A 354 6.00 18.11 7.28
CA VAL A 354 5.71 17.12 8.31
C VAL A 354 5.59 15.74 7.68
N LEU A 355 6.35 14.78 8.18
CA LEU A 355 6.18 13.38 7.80
C LEU A 355 4.92 12.83 8.47
N VAL A 356 3.85 12.67 7.68
CA VAL A 356 2.55 12.17 8.13
C VAL A 356 2.39 10.72 7.72
N VAL A 357 2.03 9.87 8.68
CA VAL A 357 1.60 8.49 8.44
C VAL A 357 0.08 8.45 8.44
N THR A 358 -0.51 7.65 7.56
CA THR A 358 -1.95 7.41 7.54
C THR A 358 -2.25 6.00 7.03
N SER A 359 -3.53 5.63 6.90
CA SER A 359 -3.92 4.36 6.30
C SER A 359 -3.97 4.47 4.78
N SER A 360 -3.71 3.36 4.09
CA SER A 360 -3.85 3.29 2.62
C SER A 360 -5.24 3.70 2.11
N PHE A 361 -6.29 3.54 2.91
CA PHE A 361 -7.64 4.02 2.59
C PHE A 361 -7.70 5.55 2.55
N LEU A 362 -7.15 6.24 3.55
CA LEU A 362 -7.15 7.71 3.61
C LEU A 362 -6.14 8.33 2.64
N ALA A 363 -4.99 7.70 2.44
CA ALA A 363 -4.00 8.10 1.43
C ALA A 363 -4.56 8.10 0.00
N ARG A 364 -5.71 7.43 -0.24
CA ARG A 364 -6.43 7.44 -1.53
C ARG A 364 -7.56 8.47 -1.59
N GLY A 365 -7.61 9.41 -0.67
CA GLY A 365 -8.62 10.47 -0.66
C GLY A 365 -10.00 10.06 -0.16
N ARG A 366 -10.15 8.86 0.40
CA ARG A 366 -11.44 8.34 0.85
C ARG A 366 -11.93 9.04 2.12
N ASP A 367 -13.24 8.94 2.39
CA ASP A 367 -13.92 9.56 3.54
C ASP A 367 -13.66 11.07 3.72
N GLY A 368 -13.46 11.78 2.61
CA GLY A 368 -13.28 13.22 2.61
C GLY A 368 -11.85 13.68 2.85
N PHE A 369 -10.85 12.81 2.78
CA PHE A 369 -9.43 13.19 2.92
C PHE A 369 -8.82 13.53 1.55
N VAL A 370 -9.51 14.33 0.74
CA VAL A 370 -9.22 14.53 -0.70
C VAL A 370 -7.78 14.99 -0.94
N THR A 371 -7.28 15.90 -0.12
CA THR A 371 -5.89 16.38 -0.17
C THR A 371 -4.90 15.23 -0.03
N PHE A 372 -5.14 14.28 0.88
CA PHE A 372 -4.28 13.10 0.98
C PHE A 372 -4.25 12.26 -0.30
N GLY A 373 -5.35 12.18 -1.05
CA GLY A 373 -5.38 11.51 -2.34
C GLY A 373 -4.54 12.20 -3.43
N GLN A 374 -4.14 13.46 -3.22
CA GLN A 374 -3.31 14.26 -4.13
C GLN A 374 -1.85 14.35 -3.66
N THR A 375 -1.58 14.12 -2.38
CA THR A 375 -0.23 14.04 -1.82
C THR A 375 0.51 12.82 -2.37
N ALA A 376 1.78 12.99 -2.74
CA ALA A 376 2.63 11.91 -3.24
C ALA A 376 3.08 10.96 -2.11
N PHE A 377 2.15 10.13 -1.62
CA PHE A 377 2.39 9.05 -0.68
C PHE A 377 3.26 7.95 -1.33
N ALA A 378 4.58 8.05 -1.16
CA ALA A 378 5.55 7.25 -1.91
C ALA A 378 6.00 5.95 -1.21
N ASN A 379 5.79 5.81 0.10
CA ASN A 379 6.32 4.69 0.88
C ASN A 379 5.23 3.95 1.64
N GLN A 380 5.16 2.62 1.43
CA GLN A 380 4.19 1.74 2.06
C GLN A 380 4.88 0.73 2.99
N LEU A 381 4.40 0.67 4.24
CA LEU A 381 4.69 -0.41 5.17
C LEU A 381 3.48 -1.34 5.23
N ASN A 382 3.69 -2.59 4.82
CA ASN A 382 2.65 -3.62 4.87
C ASN A 382 2.38 -4.00 6.34
N MET A 383 1.16 -3.78 6.81
CA MET A 383 0.68 -4.38 8.05
C MET A 383 0.29 -5.83 7.81
N VAL A 384 0.39 -6.66 8.85
CA VAL A 384 -0.07 -8.05 8.81
C VAL A 384 -1.58 -8.05 8.54
N ARG A 385 -1.97 -8.52 7.35
CA ARG A 385 -3.38 -8.64 6.95
C ARG A 385 -4.04 -9.85 7.59
N ARG A 386 -5.37 -9.82 7.67
CA ARG A 386 -6.16 -10.97 8.09
C ARG A 386 -6.12 -12.01 6.96
N LEU A 387 -5.76 -13.26 7.29
CA LEU A 387 -5.77 -14.39 6.35
C LEU A 387 -7.18 -14.92 6.07
#